data_AF-K3WVU4-F1
#
_entry.id   AF-K3WVU4-F1
#
_cell.length_a   1.000
_cell.length_b   1.000
_cell.length_c   1.000
_cell.angle_alpha   90.00
_cell.angle_beta   90.00
_cell.angle_gamma   90.00
#
_symmetry.space_group_name_H-M   'P 1'
#
loop_
_entity.id
_entity.type
_entity.pdbx_description
1 polymer ?
#
loop_
_entity_poly.entity_id
_entity_poly.type
_entity_poly.pdbx_seq_one_letter_code
_entity_poly.pdbx_strand_id
1 'polypeptide(L)'
;MTANDAEDMALRCCVCGTSAEDDSNYLNTKMKMLISKCGHRFCDHCIKREFQHHREIPCPACQKLVKKSQLQDKTIEELNYAKETSMRKKVTKDYNKTEDDFSTTEEYNDYLEVLENLIFDLVYGDDNEKAAAQKQWKQYRMENAIAIATNDAKKADEERRIAQLIGEQQRLAEERRLLQQREDSQFEADLQRQKAQLMEVALGERDESEVTKLRATTTAIPIDQAVTAEMEAAMMGFQPGVIGGPQPVPVPGGKRGPNFGVNQSKKLRREQQRAGGYDPDLQFKRNRSEAWCGIYFRPADRRDNSNSGPAPMDVC
;
A
#
# COMPACT_ATOMS: atom_id res chain seq x y z
N MET A 1 18.84 5.07 33.84
CA MET A 1 17.76 4.32 33.19
C MET A 1 17.38 5.13 31.98
N THR A 2 17.71 4.61 30.80
CA THR A 2 17.44 5.30 29.52
C THR A 2 15.94 5.19 29.19
N ALA A 3 15.40 6.09 28.37
CA ALA A 3 13.99 6.04 27.96
C ALA A 3 13.61 4.68 27.33
N ASN A 4 14.55 4.05 26.65
CA ASN A 4 14.41 2.73 26.05
C ASN A 4 14.20 1.61 27.08
N ASP A 5 14.79 1.71 28.28
CA ASP A 5 14.62 0.71 29.34
C ASP A 5 13.20 0.75 29.95
N ALA A 6 12.57 1.93 29.93
CA ALA A 6 11.21 2.11 30.42
C ALA A 6 10.16 1.58 29.42
N GLU A 7 10.42 1.74 28.12
CA GLU A 7 9.59 1.19 27.05
C GLU A 7 9.69 -0.35 27.00
N ASP A 8 10.88 -0.91 27.18
CA ASP A 8 11.11 -2.36 27.19
C ASP A 8 10.46 -3.05 28.41
N MET A 9 10.44 -2.40 29.57
CA MET A 9 9.67 -2.86 30.73
C MET A 9 8.15 -2.70 30.52
N ALA A 10 7.73 -1.69 29.76
CA ALA A 10 6.33 -1.49 29.43
C ALA A 10 5.78 -2.54 28.45
N LEU A 11 6.63 -3.32 27.76
CA LEU A 11 6.25 -4.40 26.83
C LEU A 11 6.07 -5.77 27.52
N ARG A 12 6.44 -5.88 28.80
CA ARG A 12 6.39 -7.13 29.57
C ARG A 12 5.07 -7.30 30.32
N CYS A 13 4.69 -8.56 30.55
CA CYS A 13 3.55 -8.89 31.40
C CYS A 13 3.83 -8.48 32.86
N CYS A 14 2.94 -7.71 33.47
CA CYS A 14 3.11 -7.23 34.85
C CYS A 14 3.03 -8.31 35.94
N VAL A 15 2.63 -9.54 35.60
CA VAL A 15 2.54 -10.67 36.54
C VAL A 15 3.76 -11.58 36.43
N CYS A 16 4.17 -11.95 35.21
CA CYS A 16 5.24 -12.93 34.97
C CYS A 16 6.51 -12.36 34.35
N GLY A 17 6.55 -11.07 34.01
CA GLY A 17 7.71 -10.41 33.40
C GLY A 17 8.02 -10.82 31.96
N THR A 18 7.26 -11.76 31.38
CA THR A 18 7.45 -12.25 30.02
C THR A 18 7.00 -11.20 28.99
N SER A 19 7.86 -10.87 28.02
CA SER A 19 7.53 -10.12 26.81
C SER A 19 6.95 -11.05 25.73
N ALA A 20 6.25 -10.48 24.75
CA ALA A 20 5.84 -11.22 23.56
C ALA A 20 7.04 -11.72 22.73
N GLU A 21 8.18 -11.03 22.82
CA GLU A 21 9.39 -11.28 22.04
C GLU A 21 10.50 -12.05 22.77
N ASP A 22 10.28 -12.49 24.02
CA ASP A 22 11.30 -13.25 24.75
C ASP A 22 11.53 -14.64 24.09
N ASP A 23 12.80 -15.05 23.96
CA ASP A 23 13.25 -16.32 23.34
C ASP A 23 12.59 -17.58 23.92
N SER A 24 12.12 -17.49 25.17
CA SER A 24 11.36 -18.54 25.87
C SER A 24 9.97 -18.82 25.27
N ASN A 25 9.51 -17.99 24.33
CA ASN A 25 8.20 -18.06 23.70
C ASN A 25 8.23 -18.51 22.22
N TYR A 26 9.41 -18.90 21.68
CA TYR A 26 9.59 -19.40 20.31
C TYR A 26 8.63 -20.54 19.94
N LEU A 27 8.23 -21.37 20.89
CA LEU A 27 7.31 -22.50 20.68
C LEU A 27 5.82 -22.11 20.72
N ASN A 28 5.47 -20.88 21.09
CA ASN A 28 4.08 -20.47 21.30
C ASN A 28 3.76 -19.14 20.59
N THR A 29 3.74 -19.19 19.26
CA THR A 29 3.40 -18.09 18.33
C THR A 29 1.98 -17.52 18.50
N LYS A 30 1.17 -18.03 19.44
CA LYS A 30 -0.23 -17.63 19.66
C LYS A 30 -0.47 -16.93 21.00
N MET A 31 0.55 -16.70 21.82
CA MET A 31 0.36 -16.00 23.09
C MET A 31 0.04 -14.53 22.85
N LYS A 32 -1.16 -14.10 23.25
CA LYS A 32 -1.60 -12.71 23.14
C LYS A 32 -1.34 -11.96 24.44
N MET A 33 -0.89 -10.71 24.31
CA MET A 33 -0.82 -9.75 25.42
C MET A 33 -2.05 -8.86 25.35
N LEU A 34 -2.74 -8.70 26.48
CA LEU A 34 -3.88 -7.78 26.61
C LEU A 34 -3.53 -6.64 27.55
N ILE A 35 -3.96 -5.44 27.20
CA ILE A 35 -3.69 -4.17 27.86
C ILE A 35 -4.94 -3.76 28.65
N SER A 36 -4.71 -3.35 29.89
CA SER A 36 -5.76 -2.83 30.77
C SER A 36 -5.91 -1.31 30.64
N LYS A 37 -6.99 -0.75 31.17
CA LYS A 37 -7.19 0.71 31.23
C LYS A 37 -6.07 1.47 31.95
N CYS A 38 -5.30 0.80 32.81
CA CYS A 38 -4.17 1.43 33.48
C CYS A 38 -2.87 1.40 32.68
N GLY A 39 -2.87 0.87 31.46
CA GLY A 39 -1.72 0.84 30.55
C GLY A 39 -0.82 -0.38 30.71
N HIS A 40 -1.03 -1.20 31.75
CA HIS A 40 -0.23 -2.40 31.99
C HIS A 40 -0.75 -3.60 31.18
N ARG A 41 0.19 -4.43 30.71
CA ARG A 41 -0.08 -5.62 29.87
C ARG A 41 -0.09 -6.91 30.69
N PHE A 42 -0.91 -7.85 30.24
CA PHE A 42 -1.10 -9.16 30.84
C PHE A 42 -1.07 -10.23 29.73
N CYS A 43 -0.32 -11.32 29.93
CA CYS A 43 -0.35 -12.44 28.99
C CYS A 43 -1.61 -13.30 29.21
N ASP A 44 -2.10 -13.93 28.14
CA ASP A 44 -3.29 -14.79 28.19
C ASP A 44 -3.21 -15.88 29.29
N HIS A 45 -2.01 -16.42 29.56
CA HIS A 45 -1.81 -17.39 30.63
C HIS A 45 -2.03 -16.79 32.03
N CYS A 46 -1.43 -15.63 32.32
CA CYS A 46 -1.61 -14.95 33.60
C CYS A 46 -3.07 -14.49 33.77
N ILE A 47 -3.73 -14.03 32.70
CA ILE A 47 -5.15 -13.67 32.77
C ILE A 47 -6.00 -14.89 33.14
N LYS A 48 -5.76 -16.04 32.50
CA LYS A 48 -6.50 -17.27 32.80
C LYS A 48 -6.30 -17.74 34.24
N ARG A 49 -5.09 -17.66 34.78
CA ARG A 49 -4.77 -18.08 36.15
C ARG A 49 -5.35 -17.13 37.20
N GLU A 50 -5.08 -15.84 37.07
CA GLU A 50 -5.46 -14.84 38.08
C GLU A 50 -6.99 -14.62 38.09
N PHE A 51 -7.63 -14.55 36.92
CA PHE A 51 -9.10 -14.38 36.80
C PHE A 51 -9.89 -15.69 36.96
N GLN A 52 -9.26 -16.80 37.34
CA GLN A 52 -9.95 -18.06 37.61
C GLN A 52 -10.79 -17.99 38.88
N HIS A 53 -10.24 -17.36 39.93
CA HIS A 53 -10.88 -17.26 41.25
C HIS A 53 -11.44 -15.86 41.55
N HIS A 54 -10.99 -14.83 40.82
CA HIS A 54 -11.37 -13.44 41.06
C HIS A 54 -12.00 -12.80 39.81
N ARG A 55 -13.15 -12.14 40.00
CA ARG A 55 -13.82 -11.38 38.91
C ARG A 55 -13.10 -10.06 38.60
N GLU A 56 -12.45 -9.48 39.61
CA GLU A 56 -11.72 -8.22 39.55
C GLU A 56 -10.42 -8.36 40.31
N ILE A 57 -9.33 -7.85 39.74
CA ILE A 57 -7.97 -8.03 40.28
C ILE A 57 -7.27 -6.67 40.32
N PRO A 58 -6.60 -6.30 41.42
CA PRO A 58 -5.76 -5.12 41.45
C PRO A 58 -4.54 -5.34 40.55
N CYS A 59 -4.27 -4.39 39.65
CA CYS A 59 -3.07 -4.46 38.80
C CYS A 59 -1.80 -4.50 39.67
N PRO A 60 -0.87 -5.47 39.48
CA PRO A 60 0.34 -5.57 40.30
C PRO A 60 1.25 -4.34 40.23
N ALA A 61 1.24 -3.60 39.12
CA ALA A 61 2.09 -2.44 38.93
C ALA A 61 1.50 -1.14 39.51
N CYS A 62 0.18 -0.96 39.47
CA CYS A 62 -0.44 0.32 39.85
C CYS A 62 -1.68 0.21 40.76
N GLN A 63 -2.00 -1.00 41.23
CA GLN A 63 -3.09 -1.35 42.16
C GLN A 63 -4.52 -0.95 41.73
N LYS A 64 -4.71 -0.42 40.52
CA LYS A 64 -6.04 -0.13 39.97
C LYS A 64 -6.80 -1.42 39.71
N LEU A 65 -8.09 -1.45 40.05
CA LEU A 65 -8.96 -2.60 39.82
C LEU A 65 -9.20 -2.81 38.33
N VAL A 66 -8.82 -3.99 37.82
CA VAL A 66 -8.98 -4.38 36.41
C VAL A 66 -10.01 -5.51 36.32
N LYS A 67 -10.95 -5.37 35.39
CA LYS A 67 -11.94 -6.41 35.05
C LYS A 67 -11.52 -7.12 33.77
N LYS A 68 -11.82 -8.42 33.64
CA LYS A 68 -11.51 -9.21 32.44
C LYS A 68 -12.09 -8.61 31.15
N SER A 69 -13.28 -8.01 31.20
CA SER A 69 -13.92 -7.35 30.05
C SER A 69 -13.25 -6.06 29.61
N GLN A 70 -12.38 -5.47 30.44
CA GLN A 70 -11.69 -4.22 30.16
C GLN A 70 -10.29 -4.44 29.59
N LEU A 71 -9.83 -5.69 29.54
CA LEU A 71 -8.57 -6.09 28.91
C LEU A 71 -8.78 -6.19 27.39
N GLN A 72 -8.02 -5.43 26.62
CA GLN A 72 -8.11 -5.39 25.17
C GLN A 72 -6.75 -5.65 24.55
N ASP A 73 -6.71 -6.22 23.36
CA ASP A 73 -5.48 -6.46 22.60
C ASP A 73 -4.86 -5.17 22.06
N LYS A 74 -5.68 -4.12 21.97
CA LYS A 74 -5.31 -2.81 21.44
C LYS A 74 -4.62 -1.93 22.47
N THR A 75 -3.70 -1.09 22.00
CA THR A 75 -3.03 -0.08 22.84
C THR A 75 -4.03 1.01 23.27
N ILE A 76 -3.71 1.74 24.35
CA ILE A 76 -4.56 2.87 24.79
C ILE A 76 -4.69 3.92 23.68
N GLU A 77 -3.60 4.17 22.94
CA GLU A 77 -3.57 5.07 21.79
C GLU A 77 -4.51 4.59 20.69
N GLU A 78 -4.48 3.30 20.33
CA GLU A 78 -5.42 2.72 19.35
C GLU A 78 -6.87 2.84 19.81
N LEU A 79 -7.15 2.72 21.11
CA LEU A 79 -8.49 2.91 21.66
C LEU A 79 -8.94 4.36 21.63
N ASN A 80 -8.04 5.30 21.93
CA ASN A 80 -8.33 6.73 21.84
C ASN A 80 -8.55 7.14 20.39
N TYR A 81 -7.68 6.71 19.47
CA TYR A 81 -7.83 6.91 18.04
C TYR A 81 -9.13 6.31 17.51
N ALA A 82 -9.51 5.11 17.94
CA ALA A 82 -10.78 4.49 17.55
C ALA A 82 -12.00 5.29 18.04
N LYS A 83 -11.95 5.83 19.27
CA LYS A 83 -13.00 6.72 19.80
C LYS A 83 -13.08 8.01 19.00
N GLU A 84 -11.94 8.66 18.76
CA GLU A 84 -11.87 9.90 17.98
C GLU A 84 -12.39 9.68 16.57
N THR A 85 -11.91 8.64 15.88
CA THR A 85 -12.38 8.28 14.54
C THR A 85 -13.89 8.00 14.51
N SER A 86 -14.42 7.33 15.55
CA SER A 86 -15.86 7.06 15.65
C SER A 86 -16.67 8.36 15.81
N MET A 87 -16.20 9.28 16.65
CA MET A 87 -16.87 10.57 16.87
C MET A 87 -16.73 11.48 15.66
N ARG A 88 -15.54 11.61 15.07
CA ARG A 88 -15.28 12.35 13.83
C ARG A 88 -16.21 11.90 12.71
N LYS A 89 -16.33 10.59 12.47
CA LYS A 89 -17.27 10.06 11.46
C LYS A 89 -18.73 10.47 11.70
N LYS A 90 -19.18 10.55 12.95
CA LYS A 90 -20.55 10.97 13.28
C LYS A 90 -20.73 12.47 13.11
N VAL A 91 -19.79 13.27 13.59
CA VAL A 91 -19.84 14.74 13.49
C VAL A 91 -19.73 15.16 12.04
N THR A 92 -18.73 14.69 11.28
CA THR A 92 -18.55 15.01 9.85
C THR A 92 -19.74 14.56 8.98
N LYS A 93 -20.50 13.54 9.41
CA LYS A 93 -21.74 13.17 8.72
C LYS A 93 -22.79 14.28 8.80
N ASP A 94 -22.96 14.89 9.96
CA ASP A 94 -23.89 16.01 10.14
C ASP A 94 -23.28 17.33 9.65
N TYR A 95 -21.96 17.50 9.76
CA TYR A 95 -21.22 18.66 9.29
C TYR A 95 -20.68 18.45 7.86
N ASN A 96 -21.59 18.36 6.89
CA ASN A 96 -21.30 17.97 5.51
C ASN A 96 -21.25 19.15 4.50
N LYS A 97 -20.86 20.35 4.94
CA LYS A 97 -20.63 21.50 4.05
C LYS A 97 -19.26 21.38 3.37
N THR A 98 -19.20 21.70 2.09
CA THR A 98 -17.97 21.69 1.27
C THR A 98 -17.44 23.10 1.05
N GLU A 99 -16.19 23.25 0.58
CA GLU A 99 -15.60 24.56 0.26
C GLU A 99 -16.49 25.40 -0.69
N ASP A 100 -17.18 24.74 -1.63
CA ASP A 100 -18.13 25.37 -2.56
C ASP A 100 -19.36 26.02 -1.90
N ASP A 101 -19.67 25.66 -0.65
CA ASP A 101 -20.79 26.24 0.11
C ASP A 101 -20.41 27.58 0.78
N PHE A 102 -19.13 27.97 0.73
CA PHE A 102 -18.60 29.17 1.37
C PHE A 102 -18.14 30.20 0.33
N SER A 103 -18.14 31.47 0.73
CA SER A 103 -17.75 32.57 -0.16
C SER A 103 -16.24 32.76 -0.21
N THR A 104 -15.55 32.40 0.88
CA THR A 104 -14.11 32.54 1.05
C THR A 104 -13.51 31.28 1.68
N THR A 105 -12.25 31.00 1.36
CA THR A 105 -11.51 29.90 1.98
C THR A 105 -11.29 30.11 3.48
N GLU A 106 -11.21 31.36 3.96
CA GLU A 106 -11.08 31.68 5.39
C GLU A 106 -12.32 31.21 6.18
N GLU A 107 -13.53 31.50 5.70
CA GLU A 107 -14.78 31.03 6.32
C GLU A 107 -14.87 29.50 6.38
N TYR A 108 -14.38 28.81 5.33
CA TYR A 108 -14.33 27.36 5.30
C TYR A 108 -13.34 26.80 6.32
N ASN A 109 -12.15 27.41 6.45
CA ASN A 109 -11.17 27.01 7.46
C ASN A 109 -11.69 27.24 8.88
N ASP A 110 -12.34 28.39 9.15
CA ASP A 110 -12.97 28.66 10.44
C ASP A 110 -14.05 27.62 10.77
N TYR A 111 -14.82 27.20 9.76
CA TYR A 111 -15.80 26.12 9.91
C TYR A 111 -15.14 24.77 10.27
N LEU A 112 -14.02 24.43 9.65
CA LEU A 112 -13.26 23.22 9.98
C LEU A 112 -12.68 23.28 11.40
N GLU A 113 -12.17 24.44 11.82
CA GLU A 113 -11.67 24.63 13.19
C GLU A 113 -12.80 24.47 14.23
N VAL A 114 -14.00 24.99 13.97
CA VAL A 114 -15.17 24.77 14.85
C VAL A 114 -15.54 23.29 14.92
N LEU A 115 -15.44 22.56 13.80
CA LEU A 115 -15.68 21.13 13.74
C LEU A 115 -14.64 20.34 14.56
N GLU A 116 -13.36 20.67 14.43
CA GLU A 116 -12.27 20.01 15.16
C GLU A 116 -12.36 20.29 16.67
N ASN A 117 -12.65 21.52 17.06
CA ASN A 117 -12.89 21.88 18.46
C ASN A 117 -14.07 21.08 19.04
N LEU A 118 -15.17 20.96 18.30
CA LEU A 118 -16.33 20.15 18.72
C LEU A 118 -15.95 18.67 18.91
N ILE A 119 -15.16 18.09 18.00
CA ILE A 119 -14.68 16.71 18.12
C ILE A 119 -13.77 16.56 19.32
N PHE A 120 -12.87 17.51 19.54
CA PHE A 120 -11.94 17.53 20.65
C PHE A 120 -12.69 17.51 21.99
N ASP A 121 -13.65 18.42 22.18
CA ASP A 121 -14.49 18.49 23.38
C ASP A 121 -15.26 17.19 23.62
N LEU A 122 -15.77 16.56 22.55
CA LEU A 122 -16.52 15.31 22.64
C LEU A 122 -15.66 14.12 23.06
N VAL A 123 -14.37 14.10 22.68
CA VAL A 123 -13.46 12.97 22.95
C VAL A 123 -12.70 13.18 24.25
N TYR A 124 -12.05 14.34 24.39
CA TYR A 124 -11.11 14.64 25.45
C TYR A 124 -11.67 15.57 26.53
N GLY A 125 -12.74 16.31 26.25
CA GLY A 125 -13.33 17.26 27.20
C GLY A 125 -13.89 16.62 28.47
N ASP A 126 -14.09 17.44 29.49
CA ASP A 126 -14.73 17.08 30.75
C ASP A 126 -16.22 16.73 30.53
N ASP A 127 -16.87 16.09 31.51
CA ASP A 127 -18.28 15.69 31.38
C ASP A 127 -19.21 16.89 31.10
N ASN A 128 -18.88 18.07 31.62
CA ASN A 128 -19.62 19.32 31.35
C ASN A 128 -19.40 19.82 29.91
N GLU A 129 -18.16 19.80 29.42
CA GLU A 129 -17.80 20.20 28.05
C GLU A 129 -18.43 19.26 27.04
N LYS A 130 -18.36 17.94 27.29
CA LYS A 130 -19.06 16.93 26.50
C LYS A 130 -20.55 17.17 26.42
N ALA A 131 -21.20 17.53 27.53
CA ALA A 131 -22.63 17.83 27.55
C ALA A 131 -22.96 19.09 26.74
N ALA A 132 -22.14 20.13 26.84
CA ALA A 132 -22.28 21.36 26.06
C ALA A 132 -22.08 21.11 24.55
N ALA A 133 -21.00 20.41 24.18
CA ALA A 133 -20.68 20.02 22.82
C ALA A 133 -21.79 19.14 22.21
N GLN A 134 -22.31 18.16 22.95
CA GLN A 134 -23.45 17.34 22.48
C GLN A 134 -24.72 18.18 22.27
N LYS A 135 -24.96 19.19 23.11
CA LYS A 135 -26.10 20.10 22.94
C LYS A 135 -25.93 20.95 21.69
N GLN A 136 -24.75 21.52 21.49
CA GLN A 136 -24.41 22.28 20.28
C GLN A 136 -24.58 21.42 19.01
N TRP A 137 -24.05 20.19 19.03
CA TRP A 137 -24.16 19.26 17.91
C TRP A 137 -25.64 18.92 17.60
N LYS A 138 -26.45 18.64 18.62
CA LYS A 138 -27.89 18.39 18.43
C LYS A 138 -28.61 19.60 17.84
N GLN A 139 -28.30 20.81 18.33
CA GLN A 139 -28.89 22.04 17.82
C GLN A 139 -28.55 22.25 16.34
N TYR A 140 -27.26 22.13 16.00
CA TYR A 140 -26.79 22.24 14.62
C TYR A 140 -27.50 21.25 13.69
N ARG A 141 -27.63 19.99 14.12
CA ARG A 141 -28.32 18.95 13.35
C ARG A 141 -29.80 19.26 13.13
N MET A 142 -30.48 19.86 14.11
CA MET A 142 -31.89 20.25 13.96
C MET A 142 -32.06 21.44 13.01
N GLU A 143 -31.22 22.47 13.14
CA GLU A 143 -31.28 23.68 12.33
C GLU A 143 -30.88 23.42 10.86
N ASN A 144 -29.90 22.55 10.64
CA ASN A 144 -29.33 22.28 9.32
C ASN A 144 -29.87 20.99 8.68
N ALA A 145 -30.89 20.34 9.24
CA ALA A 145 -31.38 19.03 8.79
C ALA A 145 -31.65 18.94 7.28
N ILE A 146 -32.22 19.99 6.69
CA ILE A 146 -32.55 20.05 5.25
C ILE A 146 -31.28 20.19 4.40
N ALA A 147 -30.36 21.06 4.81
CA ALA A 147 -29.08 21.26 4.12
C ALA A 147 -28.25 19.97 4.16
N ILE A 148 -28.20 19.31 5.32
CA ILE A 148 -27.52 18.03 5.52
C ILE A 148 -28.07 16.98 4.56
N ALA A 149 -29.40 16.80 4.52
CA ALA A 149 -30.03 15.82 3.63
C ALA A 149 -29.77 16.10 2.15
N THR A 150 -29.72 17.38 1.76
CA THR A 150 -29.45 17.79 0.38
C THR A 150 -27.99 17.49 -0.01
N ASN A 151 -27.04 17.81 0.85
CA ASN A 151 -25.62 17.54 0.61
C ASN A 151 -25.32 16.04 0.64
N ASP A 152 -25.97 15.27 1.51
CA ASP A 152 -25.87 13.80 1.53
C ASP A 152 -26.40 13.19 0.23
N ALA A 153 -27.50 13.70 -0.32
CA ALA A 153 -28.03 13.25 -1.60
C ALA A 153 -27.06 13.54 -2.76
N LYS A 154 -26.51 14.77 -2.83
CA LYS A 154 -25.50 15.15 -3.83
C LYS A 154 -24.27 14.26 -3.75
N LYS A 155 -23.77 14.00 -2.53
CA LYS A 155 -22.62 13.12 -2.31
C LYS A 155 -22.90 11.69 -2.76
N ALA A 156 -24.08 11.16 -2.43
CA ALA A 156 -24.47 9.81 -2.85
C ALA A 156 -24.62 9.69 -4.38
N ASP A 157 -25.09 10.75 -5.05
CA ASP A 157 -25.14 10.80 -6.52
C ASP A 157 -23.75 10.77 -7.14
N GLU A 158 -22.83 11.58 -6.62
CA GLU A 158 -21.44 11.62 -7.10
C GLU A 158 -20.70 10.30 -6.82
N GLU A 159 -20.87 9.71 -5.63
CA GLU A 159 -20.30 8.38 -5.31
C GLU A 159 -20.82 7.31 -6.28
N ARG A 160 -22.11 7.33 -6.64
CA ARG A 160 -22.69 6.42 -7.64
C ARG A 160 -22.07 6.64 -9.02
N ARG A 161 -21.88 7.89 -9.44
CA ARG A 161 -21.26 8.23 -10.72
C ARG A 161 -19.80 7.75 -10.79
N ILE A 162 -19.02 7.99 -9.73
CA ILE A 162 -17.63 7.53 -9.62
C ILE A 162 -17.57 6.00 -9.65
N ALA A 163 -18.45 5.31 -8.91
CA ALA A 163 -18.50 3.85 -8.91
C ALA A 163 -18.82 3.27 -10.29
N GLN A 164 -19.72 3.90 -11.06
CA GLN A 164 -20.01 3.51 -12.45
C GLN A 164 -18.78 3.66 -13.34
N LEU A 165 -18.07 4.80 -13.27
CA LEU A 165 -16.85 5.03 -14.03
C LEU A 165 -15.76 4.00 -13.71
N ILE A 166 -15.54 3.70 -12.43
CA ILE A 166 -14.57 2.68 -12.00
C ILE A 166 -14.98 1.31 -12.54
N GLY A 167 -16.27 0.94 -12.45
CA GLY A 167 -16.78 -0.32 -12.99
C GLY A 167 -16.58 -0.46 -14.49
N GLU A 168 -16.81 0.62 -15.26
CA GLU A 168 -16.55 0.64 -16.71
C GLU A 168 -15.07 0.47 -17.03
N GLN A 169 -14.19 1.19 -16.33
CA GLN A 169 -12.74 1.07 -16.50
C GLN A 169 -12.24 -0.35 -16.18
N GLN A 170 -12.74 -0.96 -15.10
CA GLN A 170 -12.41 -2.34 -14.73
C GLN A 170 -12.86 -3.33 -15.80
N ARG A 171 -14.08 -3.16 -16.34
CA ARG A 171 -14.60 -4.01 -17.42
C ARG A 171 -13.76 -3.92 -18.69
N LEU A 172 -13.38 -2.72 -19.09
CA LEU A 172 -12.49 -2.50 -20.25
C LEU A 172 -11.10 -3.09 -20.04
N ALA A 173 -10.57 -2.99 -18.81
CA ALA A 173 -9.29 -3.60 -18.46
C ALA A 173 -9.35 -5.14 -18.49
N GLU A 174 -10.45 -5.73 -18.01
CA GLU A 174 -10.67 -7.17 -18.05
C GLU A 174 -10.85 -7.67 -19.49
N GLU A 175 -11.65 -6.98 -20.31
CA GLU A 175 -11.83 -7.32 -21.73
C GLU A 175 -10.49 -7.30 -22.47
N ARG A 176 -9.67 -6.27 -22.24
CA ARG A 176 -8.31 -6.19 -22.81
C ARG A 176 -7.44 -7.35 -22.35
N ARG A 177 -7.49 -7.72 -21.08
CA ARG A 177 -6.72 -8.85 -20.52
C ARG A 177 -7.15 -10.19 -21.14
N LEU A 178 -8.45 -10.40 -21.32
CA LEU A 178 -8.99 -11.61 -21.95
C LEU A 178 -8.62 -11.70 -23.43
N LEU A 179 -8.67 -10.57 -24.15
CA LEU A 179 -8.26 -10.52 -25.54
C LEU A 179 -6.77 -10.84 -25.69
N GLN A 180 -5.91 -10.23 -24.85
CA GLN A 180 -4.49 -10.55 -24.79
C GLN A 180 -4.26 -12.04 -24.52
N GLN A 181 -4.94 -12.61 -23.53
CA GLN A 181 -4.80 -14.04 -23.19
C GLN A 181 -5.21 -14.95 -24.36
N ARG A 182 -6.24 -14.59 -25.12
CA ARG A 182 -6.65 -15.33 -26.32
C ARG A 182 -5.61 -15.24 -27.42
N GLU A 183 -5.06 -14.05 -27.67
CA GLU A 183 -4.00 -13.84 -28.65
C GLU A 183 -2.74 -14.64 -28.27
N ASP A 184 -2.32 -14.58 -27.00
CA ASP A 184 -1.18 -15.34 -26.48
C ASP A 184 -1.39 -16.86 -26.61
N SER A 185 -2.58 -17.36 -26.27
CA SER A 185 -2.91 -18.79 -26.41
C SER A 185 -2.93 -19.26 -27.86
N GLN A 186 -3.42 -18.43 -28.78
CA GLN A 186 -3.39 -18.73 -30.22
C GLN A 186 -1.95 -18.78 -30.72
N PHE A 187 -1.13 -17.81 -30.30
CA PHE A 187 0.29 -17.76 -30.63
C PHE A 187 1.04 -19.00 -30.13
N GLU A 188 0.81 -19.41 -28.87
CA GLU A 188 1.40 -20.62 -28.32
C GLU A 188 0.98 -21.89 -29.09
N ALA A 189 -0.30 -22.00 -29.45
CA ALA A 189 -0.81 -23.14 -30.21
C ALA A 189 -0.19 -23.22 -31.62
N ASP A 190 -0.04 -22.08 -32.30
CA ASP A 190 0.62 -22.02 -33.61
C ASP A 190 2.11 -22.37 -33.50
N LEU A 191 2.80 -21.89 -32.46
CA LEU A 191 4.19 -22.26 -32.18
C LEU A 191 4.34 -23.77 -31.93
N GLN A 192 3.42 -24.38 -31.16
CA GLN A 192 3.42 -25.83 -30.93
C GLN A 192 3.18 -26.61 -32.22
N ARG A 193 2.24 -26.17 -33.08
CA ARG A 193 2.02 -26.79 -34.40
C ARG A 193 3.27 -26.73 -35.26
N GLN A 194 3.94 -25.57 -35.32
CA GLN A 194 5.19 -25.44 -36.08
C GLN A 194 6.31 -26.33 -35.52
N LYS A 195 6.43 -26.43 -34.19
CA LYS A 195 7.39 -27.33 -33.53
C LYS A 195 7.12 -28.80 -33.85
N ALA A 196 5.85 -29.23 -33.85
CA ALA A 196 5.46 -30.58 -34.21
C ALA A 196 5.80 -30.91 -35.68
N GLN A 197 5.50 -29.99 -36.61
CA GLN A 197 5.85 -30.15 -38.03
C GLN A 197 7.35 -30.26 -38.25
N LEU A 198 8.17 -29.47 -37.53
CA LEU A 198 9.62 -29.59 -37.55
C LEU A 198 10.11 -30.94 -37.00
N MET A 199 9.47 -31.46 -35.95
CA MET A 199 9.82 -32.75 -35.36
C MET A 199 9.50 -33.92 -36.30
N GLU A 200 8.41 -33.87 -37.07
CA GLU A 200 8.08 -34.88 -38.10
C GLU A 200 9.11 -34.92 -39.24
N VAL A 201 9.64 -33.75 -39.66
CA VAL A 201 10.75 -33.68 -40.62
C VAL A 201 12.02 -34.30 -40.04
N ALA A 202 12.34 -34.02 -38.77
CA ALA A 202 13.53 -34.56 -38.11
C ALA A 202 13.47 -36.09 -37.94
N LEU A 203 12.28 -36.67 -37.84
CA LEU A 203 12.05 -38.12 -37.81
C LEU A 203 12.02 -38.77 -39.20
N GLY A 204 12.12 -37.97 -40.29
CA GLY A 204 12.18 -38.45 -41.66
C GLY A 204 10.83 -38.88 -42.24
N GLU A 205 9.72 -38.56 -41.59
CA GLU A 205 8.35 -38.89 -42.03
C GLU A 205 7.81 -37.88 -43.06
N ARG A 206 8.48 -36.74 -43.28
CA ARG A 206 8.16 -35.73 -44.30
C ARG A 206 9.42 -35.10 -44.93
N ASP A 207 9.32 -34.70 -46.21
CA ASP A 207 10.38 -34.02 -46.94
C ASP A 207 10.57 -32.55 -46.51
N GLU A 208 11.83 -32.13 -46.34
CA GLU A 208 12.20 -30.76 -45.92
C GLU A 208 11.60 -29.66 -46.81
N SER A 209 11.44 -29.96 -48.11
CA SER A 209 10.97 -29.01 -49.13
C SER A 209 9.46 -28.68 -49.06
N GLU A 210 8.65 -29.51 -48.38
CA GLU A 210 7.23 -29.23 -48.14
C GLU A 210 7.02 -28.31 -46.95
N VAL A 211 7.84 -28.44 -45.90
CA VAL A 211 7.76 -27.60 -44.69
C VAL A 211 8.22 -26.15 -44.95
N THR A 212 9.17 -25.94 -45.87
CA THR A 212 9.57 -24.60 -46.31
C THR A 212 8.45 -23.85 -47.04
N LYS A 213 7.60 -24.57 -47.78
CA LYS A 213 6.45 -23.99 -48.50
C LYS A 213 5.30 -23.63 -47.54
N LEU A 214 5.05 -24.44 -46.52
CA LEU A 214 4.03 -24.19 -45.48
C LEU A 214 4.38 -23.00 -44.56
N ARG A 215 5.68 -22.82 -44.25
CA ARG A 215 6.21 -21.62 -43.56
C ARG A 215 6.00 -20.34 -44.35
N ALA A 216 5.97 -20.39 -45.68
CA ALA A 216 5.79 -19.23 -46.53
C ALA A 216 4.31 -18.80 -46.69
N THR A 217 3.36 -19.73 -46.52
CA THR A 217 1.91 -19.45 -46.68
C THR A 217 1.19 -19.13 -45.39
N THR A 218 1.72 -19.55 -44.24
CA THR A 218 1.15 -19.20 -42.95
C THR A 218 1.59 -17.76 -42.65
N THR A 219 0.70 -16.79 -42.74
CA THR A 219 0.91 -15.40 -42.27
C THR A 219 0.97 -15.30 -40.74
N ALA A 220 1.38 -16.38 -40.07
CA ALA A 220 2.05 -16.29 -38.79
C ALA A 220 3.37 -15.61 -39.09
N ILE A 221 3.60 -14.51 -38.42
CA ILE A 221 4.85 -13.76 -38.40
C ILE A 221 6.03 -14.76 -38.53
N PRO A 222 6.88 -14.65 -39.58
CA PRO A 222 7.99 -15.57 -39.77
C PRO A 222 8.84 -15.62 -38.50
N ILE A 223 9.23 -16.83 -38.07
CA ILE A 223 10.18 -17.06 -36.96
C ILE A 223 11.55 -16.41 -37.22
N ASP A 224 11.78 -15.83 -38.39
CA ASP A 224 12.90 -14.91 -38.64
C ASP A 224 12.71 -13.52 -38.00
N GLN A 225 11.65 -13.31 -37.21
CA GLN A 225 11.72 -12.33 -36.13
C GLN A 225 12.68 -12.85 -35.07
N ALA A 226 13.87 -12.26 -35.03
CA ALA A 226 14.83 -12.41 -33.93
C ALA A 226 14.05 -12.46 -32.61
N VAL A 227 14.14 -13.64 -31.96
CA VAL A 227 13.62 -13.97 -30.64
C VAL A 227 13.55 -12.68 -29.82
N THR A 228 12.35 -12.23 -29.47
CA THR A 228 12.23 -11.05 -28.61
C THR A 228 13.01 -11.35 -27.34
N ALA A 229 13.69 -10.33 -26.79
CA ALA A 229 14.63 -10.50 -25.68
C ALA A 229 14.01 -11.22 -24.46
N GLU A 230 12.69 -11.24 -24.37
CA GLU A 230 11.86 -11.94 -23.38
C GLU A 230 11.96 -13.48 -23.51
N MET A 231 11.94 -14.02 -24.73
CA MET A 231 12.01 -15.46 -24.99
C MET A 231 13.45 -15.98 -24.86
N GLU A 232 14.45 -15.12 -25.11
CA GLU A 232 15.87 -15.40 -24.86
C GLU A 232 16.20 -15.38 -23.35
N ALA A 233 15.63 -14.42 -22.60
CA ALA A 233 15.76 -14.34 -21.14
C ALA A 233 15.07 -15.50 -20.41
N ALA A 234 13.91 -15.96 -20.90
CA ALA A 234 13.19 -17.11 -20.37
C ALA A 234 13.93 -18.45 -20.61
N MET A 235 14.60 -18.59 -21.76
CA MET A 235 15.40 -19.79 -22.08
C MET A 235 16.76 -19.85 -21.35
N MET A 236 17.33 -18.71 -20.94
CA MET A 236 18.58 -18.65 -20.16
C MET A 236 18.38 -18.76 -18.64
N GLY A 237 17.15 -18.98 -18.15
CA GLY A 237 16.89 -19.15 -16.72
C GLY A 237 17.12 -17.88 -15.87
N PHE A 238 17.02 -16.69 -16.48
CA PHE A 238 17.24 -15.42 -15.78
C PHE A 238 16.00 -15.05 -14.95
N GLN A 239 16.02 -15.38 -13.65
CA GLN A 239 14.99 -14.95 -12.72
C GLN A 239 15.07 -13.42 -12.48
N PRO A 240 13.92 -12.73 -12.32
CA PRO A 240 13.90 -11.30 -12.05
C PRO A 240 14.44 -11.02 -10.64
N GLY A 241 15.62 -10.41 -10.59
CA GLY A 241 16.16 -9.80 -9.39
C GLY A 241 15.35 -8.58 -8.98
N VAL A 242 15.01 -8.51 -7.70
CA VAL A 242 14.14 -7.53 -7.02
C VAL A 242 14.71 -6.09 -6.99
N ILE A 243 15.87 -5.85 -7.61
CA ILE A 243 16.60 -4.58 -7.51
C ILE A 243 17.11 -4.17 -8.89
N GLY A 244 16.31 -3.41 -9.62
CA GLY A 244 16.69 -2.84 -10.92
C GLY A 244 15.58 -1.93 -11.41
N GLY A 245 15.93 -0.72 -11.85
CA GLY A 245 15.00 0.35 -12.23
C GLY A 245 13.99 -0.01 -13.35
N PRO A 246 13.16 0.97 -13.77
CA PRO A 246 12.03 0.70 -14.67
C PRO A 246 12.53 0.01 -15.94
N GLN A 247 12.10 -1.25 -16.10
CA GLN A 247 12.38 -1.99 -17.32
C GLN A 247 11.64 -1.33 -18.48
N PRO A 248 12.24 -1.31 -19.69
CA PRO A 248 11.60 -0.71 -20.85
C PRO A 248 10.27 -1.41 -21.11
N VAL A 249 9.18 -0.63 -21.14
CA VAL A 249 7.87 -1.14 -21.52
C VAL A 249 7.98 -1.72 -22.94
N PRO A 250 7.61 -2.99 -23.17
CA PRO A 250 7.59 -3.56 -24.50
C PRO A 250 6.60 -2.78 -25.37
N VAL A 251 7.10 -2.03 -26.35
CA VAL A 251 6.27 -1.35 -27.34
C VAL A 251 6.16 -2.24 -28.57
N PRO A 252 4.96 -2.74 -28.95
CA PRO A 252 4.79 -3.55 -30.14
C PRO A 252 5.25 -2.80 -31.39
N GLY A 253 6.21 -3.38 -32.12
CA GLY A 253 6.71 -2.81 -33.36
C GLY A 253 5.69 -3.01 -34.49
N GLY A 254 5.23 -1.92 -35.12
CA GLY A 254 4.36 -1.99 -36.30
C GLY A 254 4.97 -2.78 -37.45
N LYS A 255 4.10 -3.28 -38.35
CA LYS A 255 4.41 -4.16 -39.49
C LYS A 255 5.55 -3.58 -40.34
N ARG A 256 6.62 -4.34 -40.55
CA ARG A 256 7.81 -3.93 -41.32
C ARG A 256 7.83 -4.65 -42.67
N GLY A 257 8.11 -3.91 -43.74
CA GLY A 257 8.22 -4.45 -45.09
C GLY A 257 9.51 -5.27 -45.32
N PRO A 258 9.56 -6.10 -46.37
CA PRO A 258 10.61 -7.11 -46.60
C PRO A 258 12.03 -6.56 -46.86
N ASN A 259 12.19 -5.26 -47.11
CA ASN A 259 13.50 -4.63 -47.38
C ASN A 259 14.13 -3.91 -46.17
N PHE A 260 13.62 -4.13 -44.96
CA PHE A 260 14.08 -3.40 -43.78
C PHE A 260 15.33 -4.06 -43.15
N GLY A 261 16.52 -3.60 -43.55
CA GLY A 261 17.80 -4.15 -43.10
C GLY A 261 17.99 -4.12 -41.57
N VAL A 262 18.71 -5.11 -41.04
CA VAL A 262 18.96 -5.34 -39.60
C VAL A 262 19.48 -4.08 -38.88
N ASN A 263 20.30 -3.27 -39.56
CA ASN A 263 20.85 -2.03 -39.01
C ASN A 263 19.79 -0.92 -38.83
N GLN A 264 18.82 -0.86 -39.73
CA GLN A 264 17.72 0.10 -39.69
C GLN A 264 16.71 -0.29 -38.60
N SER A 265 16.50 -1.60 -38.41
CA SER A 265 15.71 -2.18 -37.30
C SER A 265 16.28 -1.83 -35.93
N LYS A 266 17.60 -1.96 -35.76
CA LYS A 266 18.30 -1.60 -34.51
C LYS A 266 18.19 -0.10 -34.22
N LYS A 267 18.27 0.75 -35.24
CA LYS A 267 18.12 2.21 -35.11
C LYS A 267 16.71 2.61 -34.65
N LEU A 268 15.67 2.08 -35.30
CA LEU A 268 14.27 2.33 -34.93
C LEU A 268 13.95 1.86 -33.50
N ARG A 269 14.44 0.68 -33.09
CA ARG A 269 14.25 0.19 -31.71
C ARG A 269 14.85 1.15 -30.68
N ARG A 270 16.04 1.68 -30.96
CA ARG A 270 16.70 2.67 -30.10
C ARG A 270 15.94 3.99 -30.03
N GLU A 271 15.38 4.45 -31.15
CA GLU A 271 14.54 5.64 -31.22
C GLU A 271 13.21 5.46 -30.47
N GLN A 272 12.60 4.28 -30.57
CA GLN A 272 11.34 3.94 -29.91
C GLN A 272 11.51 3.81 -28.39
N GLN A 273 12.62 3.22 -27.94
CA GLN A 273 13.01 3.21 -26.53
C GLN A 273 13.21 4.64 -25.99
N ARG A 274 13.94 5.49 -26.73
CA ARG A 274 14.11 6.92 -26.37
C ARG A 274 12.77 7.67 -26.30
N ALA A 275 11.85 7.42 -27.23
CA ALA A 275 10.52 8.01 -27.22
C ALA A 275 9.66 7.53 -26.03
N GLY A 276 9.88 6.29 -25.57
CA GLY A 276 9.30 5.74 -24.34
C GLY A 276 9.99 6.18 -23.05
N GLY A 277 10.88 7.18 -23.10
CA GLY A 277 11.57 7.72 -21.92
C GLY A 277 12.82 6.95 -21.47
N TYR A 278 13.26 5.95 -22.24
CA TYR A 278 14.48 5.20 -21.94
C TYR A 278 15.73 5.98 -22.38
N ASP A 279 16.48 6.49 -21.41
CA ASP A 279 17.80 7.09 -21.60
C ASP A 279 18.88 6.11 -21.09
N PRO A 280 19.82 5.64 -21.93
CA PRO A 280 20.93 4.80 -21.48
C PRO A 280 21.77 5.43 -20.36
N ASP A 281 21.81 6.76 -20.31
CA ASP A 281 22.54 7.51 -19.29
C ASP A 281 21.72 7.71 -18.01
N LEU A 282 20.44 7.32 -17.98
CA LEU A 282 19.57 7.48 -16.82
C LEU A 282 20.08 6.69 -15.62
N GLN A 283 20.64 5.51 -15.86
CA GLN A 283 21.23 4.69 -14.81
C GLN A 283 22.48 5.36 -14.22
N PHE A 284 23.30 6.01 -15.05
CA PHE A 284 24.48 6.74 -14.58
C PHE A 284 24.07 8.01 -13.82
N LYS A 285 23.05 8.74 -14.29
CA LYS A 285 22.47 9.91 -13.62
C LYS A 285 21.84 9.54 -12.28
N ARG A 286 21.10 8.42 -12.21
CA ARG A 286 20.50 7.89 -10.97
C ARG A 286 21.54 7.41 -9.97
N ASN A 287 22.50 6.59 -10.40
CA ASN A 287 23.59 6.15 -9.53
C ASN A 287 24.39 7.33 -9.00
N ARG A 288 24.56 8.39 -9.80
CA ARG A 288 25.17 9.63 -9.35
C ARG A 288 24.27 10.35 -8.34
N SER A 289 22.99 10.59 -8.62
CA SER A 289 22.10 11.24 -7.64
C SER A 289 21.97 10.44 -6.35
N GLU A 290 21.88 9.11 -6.41
CA GLU A 290 21.85 8.23 -5.24
C GLU A 290 23.19 8.16 -4.51
N ALA A 291 24.32 8.32 -5.19
CA ALA A 291 25.62 8.46 -4.51
C ALA A 291 25.77 9.82 -3.81
N TRP A 292 25.13 10.87 -4.32
CA TRP A 292 25.18 12.22 -3.76
C TRP A 292 24.10 12.49 -2.69
N CYS A 293 22.95 11.83 -2.78
CA CYS A 293 21.82 11.90 -1.82
C CYS A 293 21.63 10.59 -1.05
N GLY A 294 22.55 9.63 -1.20
CA GLY A 294 22.51 8.38 -0.46
C GLY A 294 22.81 8.60 1.01
N ILE A 295 22.57 7.55 1.81
CA ILE A 295 22.78 7.54 3.25
C ILE A 295 24.30 7.56 3.53
N TYR A 296 24.91 8.72 3.37
CA TYR A 296 26.27 8.98 3.81
C TYR A 296 26.19 9.71 5.15
N PHE A 297 26.51 8.99 6.23
CA PHE A 297 26.60 9.60 7.55
C PHE A 297 27.72 10.65 7.54
N ARG A 298 27.34 11.92 7.44
CA ARG A 298 28.26 13.04 7.63
C ARG A 298 28.40 13.25 9.14
N PRO A 299 29.59 13.04 9.73
CA PRO A 299 29.81 13.47 11.11
C PRO A 299 29.69 14.99 11.13
N ALA A 300 28.74 15.52 11.89
CA ALA A 300 28.72 16.95 12.19
C ALA A 300 30.03 17.26 12.94
N ASP A 301 30.87 18.11 12.36
CA ASP A 301 32.12 18.54 12.99
C ASP A 301 31.77 19.20 14.33
N ARG A 302 32.09 18.50 15.43
CA ARG A 302 32.07 19.08 16.78
C ARG A 302 33.23 20.05 16.91
N ARG A 303 33.04 21.30 16.50
CA ARG A 303 33.74 22.42 17.11
C ARG A 303 32.78 23.58 17.38
N ASP A 304 32.58 23.77 18.67
CA ASP A 304 32.09 24.95 19.39
C ASP A 304 30.62 25.36 19.22
N ASN A 305 29.75 24.77 20.07
CA ASN A 305 29.19 25.57 21.17
C ASN A 305 28.61 24.71 22.31
N SER A 306 28.92 25.12 23.52
CA SER A 306 28.49 24.54 24.79
C SER A 306 27.00 24.77 25.06
N ASN A 307 26.14 23.81 24.72
CA ASN A 307 24.97 23.40 25.53
C ASN A 307 24.31 22.16 24.90
N SER A 308 24.27 21.05 25.63
CA SER A 308 23.98 19.71 25.11
C SER A 308 22.47 19.39 25.03
N GLY A 309 21.99 19.11 23.82
CA GLY A 309 20.81 18.29 23.53
C GLY A 309 21.09 17.41 22.29
N PRO A 310 20.46 16.23 22.13
CA PRO A 310 20.67 15.40 20.94
C PRO A 310 20.05 16.09 19.72
N ALA A 311 20.88 16.61 18.82
CA ALA A 311 20.42 17.18 17.56
C ALA A 311 20.00 16.07 16.59
N PRO A 312 18.91 16.28 15.81
CA PRO A 312 18.43 15.29 14.85
C PRO A 312 19.44 15.13 13.72
N MET A 313 19.54 13.89 13.26
CA MET A 313 20.29 13.53 12.06
C MET A 313 19.50 14.06 10.87
N ASP A 314 20.01 15.08 10.18
CA ASP A 314 19.44 15.51 8.90
C ASP A 314 19.69 14.40 7.86
N VAL A 315 18.60 13.80 7.40
CA VAL A 315 18.55 12.95 6.22
C VAL A 315 18.37 13.89 5.02
N CYS A 316 19.35 13.91 4.12
CA CYS A 316 19.19 14.58 2.81
C CYS A 316 18.20 13.83 1.92
#